data_AF-A0A6L7LI91-F1
#
_entry.id   AF-A0A6L7LI91-F1
#
_cell.length_a   1.000
_cell.length_b   1.000
_cell.length_c   1.000
_cell.angle_alpha   90.00
_cell.angle_beta   90.00
_cell.angle_gamma   90.00
#
_symmetry.space_group_name_H-M   'P 1'
#
loop_
_entity.id
_entity.type
_entity.pdbx_description
1 polymer ?
#
loop_
_entity_poly.entity_id
_entity_poly.type
_entity_poly.pdbx_seq_one_letter_code
_entity_poly.pdbx_strand_id
1 'polypeptide(L)'
;MNGNDAAAVPAGARRRLPPRRHSETRRLAWAGNTIHVTVGYGPDGIEPREIFYSDGYCSGSDMQALVSDLCIALSVMLQHEGVTAATLRRSMGRAFDLRTGEPMPASVLGLLLEELSRPPEWADAVARAEGALADDPGISGAATVDPRPSGEAGRPADPGPQGPARREPGDRVPGAASGRETAP
;
A
#
# COMPACT_ATOMS: atom_id res chain seq x y z
N MET A 1 -41.83 8.42 15.11
CA MET A 1 -40.54 8.89 15.68
C MET A 1 -39.51 7.83 15.34
N ASN A 2 -38.73 8.04 14.27
CA ASN A 2 -37.76 7.05 13.79
C ASN A 2 -36.43 7.32 14.46
N GLY A 3 -36.14 6.62 15.56
CA GLY A 3 -34.83 6.61 16.19
C GLY A 3 -33.97 5.53 15.57
N ASN A 4 -33.17 5.89 14.57
CA ASN A 4 -32.03 5.05 14.17
C ASN A 4 -30.87 5.89 13.61
N ASP A 5 -30.56 7.01 14.26
CA ASP A 5 -29.23 7.61 14.15
C ASP A 5 -28.34 6.95 15.22
N ALA A 6 -28.00 5.68 14.99
CA ALA A 6 -26.83 5.11 15.66
C ALA A 6 -25.63 5.88 15.11
N ALA A 7 -25.20 6.93 15.82
CA ALA A 7 -24.06 7.73 15.47
C ALA A 7 -22.90 6.79 15.11
N ALA A 8 -22.50 6.81 13.84
CA ALA A 8 -21.44 5.96 13.34
C ALA A 8 -20.20 6.20 14.21
N VAL A 9 -19.82 5.20 15.00
CA VAL A 9 -18.56 5.25 15.73
C VAL A 9 -17.48 5.29 14.67
N PRO A 10 -16.68 6.37 14.59
CA PRO A 10 -15.65 6.46 13.56
C PRO A 10 -14.70 5.28 13.76
N ALA A 11 -14.57 4.43 12.75
CA ALA A 11 -13.46 3.50 12.67
C ALA A 11 -12.19 4.37 12.78
N GLY A 12 -11.42 4.23 13.87
CA GLY A 12 -10.39 5.19 14.27
C GLY A 12 -9.38 5.58 13.18
N ALA A 13 -8.51 6.55 13.45
CA ALA A 13 -7.61 7.08 12.43
C ALA A 13 -6.78 5.98 11.73
N ARG A 14 -6.81 5.95 10.40
CA ARG A 14 -5.97 5.08 9.58
C ARG A 14 -4.56 5.66 9.49
N ARG A 15 -3.54 4.80 9.63
CA ARG A 15 -2.15 5.16 9.41
C ARG A 15 -1.90 5.34 7.92
N ARG A 16 -1.62 6.56 7.50
CA ARG A 16 -1.28 6.85 6.10
C ARG A 16 0.08 6.28 5.77
N LEU A 17 0.16 5.51 4.69
CA LEU A 17 1.40 4.92 4.22
C LEU A 17 2.19 5.91 3.34
N PRO A 18 3.53 5.82 3.31
CA PRO A 18 4.35 6.60 2.40
C PRO A 18 4.02 6.30 0.92
N PRO A 19 4.15 7.28 0.02
CA PRO A 19 3.86 7.10 -1.41
C PRO A 19 4.80 6.10 -2.09
N ARG A 20 6.04 5.96 -1.60
CA ARG A 20 6.98 4.92 -2.03
C ARG A 20 7.20 3.96 -0.87
N ARG A 21 7.04 2.66 -1.13
CA ARG A 21 7.20 1.59 -0.15
C ARG A 21 7.69 0.32 -0.84
N HIS A 22 8.29 -0.58 -0.06
CA HIS A 22 8.63 -1.90 -0.55
C HIS A 22 7.37 -2.70 -0.87
N SER A 23 7.43 -3.52 -1.91
CA SER A 23 6.36 -4.42 -2.29
C SER A 23 6.89 -5.69 -2.93
N GLU A 24 6.20 -6.81 -2.72
CA GLU A 24 6.54 -8.12 -3.29
C GLU A 24 5.27 -8.74 -3.88
N THR A 25 5.37 -9.32 -5.08
CA THR A 25 4.26 -10.09 -5.67
C THR A 25 4.45 -11.56 -5.38
N ARG A 26 3.42 -12.19 -4.82
CA ARG A 26 3.40 -13.58 -4.36
C ARG A 26 2.41 -14.39 -5.18
N ARG A 27 2.79 -15.63 -5.47
CA ARG A 27 1.97 -16.59 -6.19
C ARG A 27 1.35 -17.58 -5.20
N LEU A 28 0.03 -17.65 -5.19
CA LEU A 28 -0.77 -18.45 -4.27
C LEU A 28 -1.57 -19.51 -5.02
N ALA A 29 -1.87 -20.64 -4.38
CA ALA A 29 -2.75 -21.66 -4.93
C ALA A 29 -4.00 -21.79 -4.05
N TRP A 30 -5.19 -21.67 -4.66
CA TRP A 30 -6.46 -21.86 -3.97
C TRP A 30 -7.52 -22.44 -4.90
N ALA A 31 -8.19 -23.51 -4.46
CA ALA A 31 -9.29 -24.14 -5.17
C ALA A 31 -9.00 -24.39 -6.68
N GLY A 32 -7.80 -24.91 -6.99
CA GLY A 32 -7.37 -25.19 -8.36
C GLY A 32 -6.90 -23.98 -9.19
N ASN A 33 -6.96 -22.77 -8.64
CA ASN A 33 -6.53 -21.54 -9.30
C ASN A 33 -5.17 -21.08 -8.76
N THR A 34 -4.37 -20.45 -9.63
CA THR A 34 -3.17 -19.72 -9.22
C THR A 34 -3.52 -18.24 -9.15
N ILE A 35 -3.38 -17.64 -7.97
CA ILE A 35 -3.67 -16.23 -7.71
C ILE A 35 -2.35 -15.48 -7.49
N HIS A 36 -2.25 -14.27 -8.01
CA HIS A 36 -1.14 -13.36 -7.76
C HIS A 36 -1.61 -12.21 -6.89
N VAL A 37 -0.88 -11.95 -5.81
CA VAL A 37 -1.15 -10.84 -4.90
C VAL A 37 0.11 -10.03 -4.67
N THR A 38 -0.01 -8.71 -4.60
CA THR A 38 1.11 -7.83 -4.26
C THR A 38 0.96 -7.36 -2.82
N VAL A 39 1.95 -7.64 -1.98
CA VAL A 39 2.01 -7.18 -0.58
C VAL A 39 2.81 -5.89 -0.51
N GLY A 40 2.25 -4.86 0.12
CA GLY A 40 2.91 -3.60 0.41
C GLY A 40 3.32 -3.52 1.87
N TYR A 41 4.55 -3.10 2.13
CA TYR A 41 5.13 -3.07 3.48
C TYR A 41 5.17 -1.65 4.07
N GLY A 42 5.25 -1.60 5.40
CA GLY A 42 5.39 -0.36 6.16
C GLY A 42 6.77 0.30 6.01
N PRO A 43 7.01 1.40 6.73
CA PRO A 43 8.29 2.12 6.71
C PRO A 43 9.50 1.28 7.19
N ASP A 44 9.26 0.27 8.03
CA ASP A 44 10.27 -0.71 8.45
C ASP A 44 10.67 -1.66 7.32
N GLY A 45 9.91 -1.70 6.23
CA GLY A 45 10.11 -2.61 5.12
C GLY A 45 9.77 -4.07 5.43
N ILE A 46 9.28 -4.39 6.63
CA ILE A 46 9.05 -5.77 7.09
C ILE A 46 7.58 -6.03 7.40
N GLU A 47 6.91 -5.08 8.06
CA GLU A 47 5.53 -5.29 8.49
C GLU A 47 4.58 -5.05 7.30
N PRO A 48 3.75 -6.04 6.91
CA PRO A 48 2.82 -5.88 5.81
C PRO A 48 1.66 -4.96 6.21
N ARG A 49 1.36 -4.00 5.34
CA ARG A 49 0.33 -2.99 5.58
C ARG A 49 -0.77 -2.97 4.54
N GLU A 50 -0.52 -3.53 3.36
CA GLU A 50 -1.50 -3.63 2.29
C GLU A 50 -1.30 -4.92 1.51
N ILE A 51 -2.37 -5.34 0.86
CA ILE A 51 -2.38 -6.43 -0.09
C ILE A 51 -3.29 -6.07 -1.26
N PHE A 52 -2.85 -6.38 -2.47
CA PHE A 52 -3.58 -6.10 -3.69
C PHE A 52 -3.75 -7.40 -4.48
N TYR A 53 -4.95 -7.61 -5.00
CA TYR A 53 -5.17 -8.64 -5.99
C TYR A 53 -4.57 -8.17 -7.33
N SER A 54 -3.72 -9.01 -7.93
CA SER A 54 -3.02 -8.67 -9.18
C SER A 54 -3.59 -9.44 -10.36
N ASP A 55 -3.74 -10.76 -10.23
CA ASP A 55 -4.26 -11.63 -11.30
C ASP A 55 -4.64 -13.04 -10.79
N GLY A 56 -5.25 -13.88 -11.62
CA GLY A 56 -5.40 -15.33 -11.39
C GLY A 56 -6.79 -15.91 -11.62
N TYR A 57 -7.84 -15.10 -11.49
CA TYR A 57 -9.21 -15.43 -11.83
C TYR A 57 -9.65 -14.75 -13.12
N CYS A 58 -10.62 -15.36 -13.81
CA CYS A 58 -11.23 -14.78 -15.00
C CYS A 58 -11.78 -13.38 -14.72
N SER A 59 -11.53 -12.46 -15.65
CA SER A 59 -12.04 -11.10 -15.58
C SER A 59 -13.56 -11.07 -15.51
N GLY A 60 -14.13 -10.31 -14.58
CA GLY A 60 -15.56 -10.19 -14.33
C GLY A 60 -16.18 -11.33 -13.53
N SER A 61 -15.39 -12.30 -13.04
CA SER A 61 -15.93 -13.38 -12.20
C SER A 61 -16.19 -12.91 -10.76
N ASP A 62 -17.20 -13.52 -10.11
CA ASP A 62 -17.52 -13.26 -8.71
C ASP A 62 -16.31 -13.52 -7.79
N MET A 63 -15.50 -14.53 -8.10
CA MET A 63 -14.28 -14.83 -7.33
C MET A 63 -13.20 -13.76 -7.49
N GLN A 64 -13.03 -13.19 -8.68
CA GLN A 64 -12.13 -12.05 -8.88
C GLN A 64 -12.59 -10.85 -8.04
N ALA A 65 -13.88 -10.51 -8.11
CA ALA A 65 -14.46 -9.40 -7.34
C ALA A 65 -14.31 -9.62 -5.83
N LEU A 66 -14.68 -10.81 -5.35
CA LEU A 66 -14.57 -11.17 -3.94
C LEU A 66 -13.13 -11.05 -3.43
N VAL A 67 -12.14 -11.62 -4.13
CA VAL A 67 -10.75 -11.55 -3.67
C VAL A 67 -10.20 -10.13 -3.74
N SER A 68 -10.58 -9.35 -4.76
CA SER A 68 -10.26 -7.92 -4.84
C SER A 68 -10.80 -7.17 -3.61
N ASP A 69 -12.07 -7.37 -3.26
CA ASP A 69 -12.70 -6.71 -2.11
C ASP A 69 -12.08 -7.16 -0.78
N LEU A 70 -11.75 -8.44 -0.64
CA LEU A 70 -11.02 -8.95 0.52
C LEU A 70 -9.66 -8.27 0.66
N CYS A 71 -8.93 -8.08 -0.43
CA CYS A 71 -7.65 -7.38 -0.42
C CYS A 71 -7.78 -5.91 0.02
N ILE A 72 -8.82 -5.22 -0.46
CA ILE A 72 -9.13 -3.84 -0.04
C ILE A 72 -9.48 -3.79 1.45
N ALA A 73 -10.38 -4.68 1.90
CA ALA A 73 -10.80 -4.74 3.30
C ALA A 73 -9.63 -5.05 4.24
N LEU A 74 -8.77 -6.02 3.88
CA LEU A 74 -7.54 -6.33 4.62
C LEU A 74 -6.60 -5.13 4.67
N SER A 75 -6.37 -4.45 3.55
CA SER A 75 -5.51 -3.27 3.50
C SER A 75 -6.02 -2.15 4.40
N VAL A 76 -7.33 -1.91 4.41
CA VAL A 76 -7.96 -0.94 5.33
C VAL A 76 -7.75 -1.37 6.78
N MET A 77 -8.01 -2.64 7.12
CA MET A 77 -7.84 -3.15 8.48
C MET A 77 -6.40 -3.03 8.98
N LEU A 78 -5.40 -3.40 8.18
CA LEU A 78 -3.97 -3.36 8.54
C LEU A 78 -3.41 -1.95 8.72
N GLN A 79 -4.11 -0.94 8.23
CA GLN A 79 -3.77 0.47 8.45
C GLN A 79 -4.26 0.99 9.81
N HIS A 80 -5.14 0.26 10.52
CA HIS A 80 -5.52 0.63 11.88
C HIS A 80 -4.45 0.22 12.90
N GLU A 81 -4.30 1.03 13.94
CA GLU A 81 -3.37 0.75 15.02
C GLU A 81 -3.74 -0.55 15.77
N GLY A 82 -2.73 -1.34 16.12
CA GLY A 82 -2.92 -2.61 16.83
C GLY A 82 -3.44 -3.78 15.96
N VAL A 83 -3.80 -3.54 14.69
CA VAL A 83 -4.23 -4.60 13.78
C VAL A 83 -3.02 -5.14 13.01
N THR A 84 -2.80 -6.45 13.13
CA THR A 84 -1.76 -7.18 12.38
C THR A 84 -2.35 -8.41 11.71
N ALA A 85 -1.74 -8.84 10.59
CA ALA A 85 -2.19 -10.04 9.87
C ALA A 85 -2.17 -11.28 10.78
N ALA A 86 -1.12 -11.41 11.61
CA ALA A 86 -1.02 -12.49 12.58
C ALA A 86 -2.18 -12.50 13.60
N THR A 87 -2.65 -11.33 14.02
CA THR A 87 -3.79 -11.22 14.96
C THR A 87 -5.09 -11.65 14.31
N LEU A 88 -5.38 -11.18 13.10
CA LEU A 88 -6.57 -11.57 12.35
C LEU A 88 -6.56 -13.07 12.01
N ARG A 89 -5.39 -13.60 11.63
CA ARG A 89 -5.20 -15.02 11.29
C ARG A 89 -5.58 -15.95 12.45
N ARG A 90 -5.29 -15.56 13.71
CA ARG A 90 -5.64 -16.38 14.90
C ARG A 90 -7.15 -16.62 15.04
N SER A 91 -7.97 -15.75 14.47
CA SER A 91 -9.44 -15.88 14.49
C SER A 91 -10.00 -16.62 13.27
N MET A 92 -9.16 -17.05 12.34
CA MET A 92 -9.61 -17.74 11.12
C MET A 92 -9.81 -19.23 11.35
N GLY A 93 -10.85 -19.77 10.72
CA GLY A 93 -11.12 -21.20 10.70
C GLY A 93 -10.02 -21.98 9.98
N ARG A 94 -9.83 -23.22 10.42
CA ARG A 94 -8.96 -24.22 9.79
C ARG A 94 -9.81 -25.32 9.17
N ALA A 95 -9.34 -25.86 8.06
CA ALA A 95 -9.92 -27.02 7.39
C ALA A 95 -8.82 -28.06 7.15
N PHE A 96 -9.17 -29.16 6.50
CA PHE A 96 -8.22 -30.18 6.07
C PHE A 96 -8.36 -30.37 4.56
N ASP A 97 -7.22 -30.52 3.88
CA ASP A 97 -7.21 -30.93 2.48
C ASP A 97 -7.75 -32.37 2.39
N LEU A 98 -8.82 -32.58 1.62
CA LEU A 98 -9.49 -33.89 1.55
C LEU A 98 -8.64 -34.98 0.89
N ARG A 99 -7.62 -34.60 0.12
CA ARG A 99 -6.73 -35.53 -0.59
C ARG A 99 -5.50 -35.87 0.25
N THR A 100 -4.91 -34.90 0.94
CA THR A 100 -3.68 -35.11 1.73
C THR A 100 -3.94 -35.30 3.22
N GLY A 101 -5.08 -34.86 3.73
CA GLY A 101 -5.39 -34.84 5.17
C GLY A 101 -4.69 -33.72 5.94
N GLU A 102 -3.92 -32.87 5.25
CA GLU A 102 -3.12 -31.82 5.89
C GLU A 102 -3.98 -30.62 6.30
N PRO A 103 -3.67 -29.96 7.44
CA PRO A 103 -4.33 -28.72 7.82
C PRO A 103 -4.14 -27.64 6.75
N MET A 104 -5.20 -26.91 6.44
CA MET A 104 -5.18 -25.80 5.50
C MET A 104 -6.07 -24.65 5.99
N PRO A 105 -5.93 -23.43 5.42
CA PRO A 105 -6.92 -22.38 5.61
C PRO A 105 -8.32 -22.86 5.23
N ALA A 106 -9.34 -22.51 6.02
CA ALA A 106 -10.72 -22.83 5.67
C ALA A 106 -11.28 -21.98 4.50
N SER A 107 -10.59 -20.89 4.14
CA SER A 107 -11.03 -19.96 3.10
C SER A 107 -9.84 -19.22 2.47
N VAL A 108 -10.10 -18.58 1.31
CA VAL A 108 -9.12 -17.71 0.64
C VAL A 108 -8.67 -16.56 1.53
N LEU A 109 -9.56 -16.02 2.38
CA LEU A 109 -9.19 -14.99 3.37
C LEU A 109 -8.15 -15.51 4.37
N GLY A 110 -8.33 -16.75 4.86
CA GLY A 110 -7.35 -17.40 5.71
C GLY A 110 -6.00 -17.57 5.02
N LEU A 111 -6.01 -17.97 3.74
CA LEU A 111 -4.80 -18.07 2.93
C LEU A 111 -4.09 -16.72 2.76
N LEU A 112 -4.81 -15.66 2.41
CA LEU A 112 -4.23 -14.30 2.30
C LEU A 112 -3.58 -13.86 3.61
N LEU A 113 -4.20 -14.15 4.76
CA LEU A 113 -3.66 -13.82 6.08
C LEU A 113 -2.45 -14.67 6.47
N GLU A 114 -2.39 -15.93 6.03
CA GLU A 114 -1.17 -16.75 6.15
C GLU A 114 -0.03 -16.17 5.36
N GLU A 115 -0.29 -15.77 4.11
CA GLU A 115 0.69 -15.17 3.25
C GLU A 115 1.18 -13.84 3.79
N LEU A 116 0.28 -13.01 4.31
CA LEU A 116 0.66 -11.78 5.02
C LEU A 116 1.42 -12.04 6.33
N SER A 117 1.45 -13.28 6.83
CA SER A 117 2.28 -13.64 7.99
C SER A 117 3.68 -14.13 7.59
N ARG A 118 3.95 -14.33 6.28
CA ARG A 118 5.26 -14.75 5.77
C ARG A 118 6.17 -13.52 5.61
N PRO A 119 7.39 -13.53 6.16
CA PRO A 119 8.33 -12.42 6.02
C PRO A 119 8.66 -12.14 4.54
N PRO A 120 8.99 -10.88 4.17
CA PRO A 120 9.47 -10.56 2.84
C PRO A 120 10.79 -11.25 2.52
N GLU A 121 11.09 -11.42 1.22
CA GLU A 121 12.33 -12.05 0.76
C GLU A 121 13.60 -11.32 1.24
N TRP A 122 13.52 -10.02 1.50
CA TRP A 122 14.64 -9.20 1.97
C TRP A 122 14.74 -9.10 3.51
N ALA A 123 13.89 -9.80 4.28
CA ALA A 123 13.83 -9.65 5.73
C ALA A 123 15.20 -9.89 6.40
N ASP A 124 15.91 -10.93 6.00
CA ASP A 124 17.23 -11.24 6.57
C ASP A 124 18.27 -10.16 6.26
N ALA A 125 18.17 -9.49 5.10
CA ALA A 125 19.09 -8.41 4.74
C ALA A 125 18.88 -7.19 5.63
N VAL A 126 17.62 -6.85 5.93
CA VAL A 126 17.27 -5.76 6.86
C VAL A 126 17.76 -6.09 8.27
N ALA A 127 17.50 -7.30 8.76
CA ALA A 127 17.94 -7.71 10.09
C ALA A 127 19.48 -7.66 10.25
N ARG A 128 20.23 -8.06 9.21
CA ARG A 128 21.70 -7.94 9.20
C ARG A 128 22.17 -6.49 9.20
N ALA A 129 21.51 -5.61 8.45
CA ALA A 129 21.87 -4.19 8.40
C ALA A 129 21.60 -3.48 9.75
N GLU A 130 20.49 -3.81 10.41
CA GLU A 130 20.17 -3.28 11.75
C GLU A 130 21.17 -3.78 12.81
N GLY A 131 21.55 -5.06 12.76
CA GLY A 131 22.58 -5.62 13.65
C GLY A 131 23.94 -4.98 13.44
N ALA A 132 24.35 -4.78 12.18
CA ALA A 132 25.61 -4.11 11.86
C ALA A 132 25.65 -2.64 12.32
N LEU A 133 24.51 -1.93 12.28
CA LEU A 133 24.42 -0.56 12.84
C LEU A 133 24.53 -0.54 14.37
N ALA A 134 24.03 -1.56 15.05
CA ALA A 134 24.12 -1.67 16.50
C ALA A 134 25.54 -1.96 17.00
N ASP A 135 26.35 -2.63 16.17
CA ASP A 135 27.73 -3.04 16.48
C ASP A 135 28.78 -1.96 16.13
N ASP A 136 28.39 -0.81 15.55
CA ASP A 136 29.30 0.32 15.25
C ASP A 136 29.13 1.46 16.29
N PRO A 137 30.01 1.58 17.30
CA PRO A 137 29.95 2.67 18.30
C PRO A 137 30.47 4.02 17.77
N GLY A 138 30.63 4.19 16.45
CA GLY A 138 31.57 5.12 15.84
C GLY A 138 31.04 6.40 15.18
N ILE A 139 29.79 6.86 15.39
CA ILE A 139 29.37 8.18 14.90
C ILE A 139 28.63 8.98 15.97
N SER A 140 29.38 9.41 16.99
CA SER A 140 29.04 10.62 17.75
C SER A 140 29.46 11.84 16.91
N GLY A 141 28.48 12.43 16.21
CA GLY A 141 28.68 13.63 15.42
C GLY A 141 28.93 14.86 16.31
N ALA A 142 30.17 15.04 16.75
CA ALA A 142 30.66 16.34 17.17
C ALA A 142 30.76 17.23 15.92
N ALA A 143 29.71 18.01 15.67
CA ALA A 143 29.70 19.02 14.62
C ALA A 143 30.85 20.00 14.88
N THR A 144 31.86 19.96 14.01
CA THR A 144 32.96 20.91 13.95
C THR A 144 32.38 22.30 13.67
N VAL A 145 32.50 23.19 14.65
CA VAL A 145 32.30 24.63 14.47
C VAL A 145 33.48 25.14 13.67
N ASP A 146 33.26 25.48 12.40
CA ASP A 146 34.23 26.21 11.58
C ASP A 146 33.97 27.72 11.73
N PRO A 147 34.90 28.51 12.29
CA PRO A 147 34.73 29.95 12.44
C PRO A 147 34.98 30.65 11.09
N ARG A 148 33.90 31.19 10.50
CA ARG A 148 33.97 32.11 9.36
C ARG A 148 34.91 33.30 9.65
N PRO A 149 35.84 33.65 8.75
CA PRO A 149 36.45 34.97 8.78
C PRO A 149 35.61 35.99 7.98
N SER A 150 35.44 37.15 8.60
CA SER A 150 34.74 38.34 8.13
C SER A 150 35.39 38.95 6.87
N GLY A 151 34.56 39.40 5.93
CA GLY A 151 34.99 40.21 4.78
C GLY A 151 33.79 40.74 4.00
N GLU A 152 33.42 41.99 4.27
CA GLU A 152 32.45 42.79 3.50
C GLU A 152 32.97 43.09 2.09
N ALA A 153 32.08 43.07 1.08
CA ALA A 153 31.87 44.17 0.14
C ALA A 153 30.90 43.77 -1.00
N GLY A 154 29.88 44.61 -1.23
CA GLY A 154 29.31 44.84 -2.56
C GLY A 154 28.01 44.12 -2.94
N ARG A 155 26.85 44.69 -2.55
CA ARG A 155 25.63 44.61 -3.37
C ARG A 155 25.73 45.62 -4.53
N PRO A 156 25.15 45.31 -5.70
CA PRO A 156 23.90 46.02 -5.99
C PRO A 156 22.80 45.20 -6.68
N ALA A 157 21.58 45.63 -6.37
CA ALA A 157 20.34 45.66 -7.15
C ALA A 157 19.73 44.35 -7.69
N ASP A 158 18.63 44.01 -7.03
CA ASP A 158 17.51 43.20 -7.48
C ASP A 158 16.58 44.03 -8.39
N PRO A 159 16.24 43.59 -9.62
CA PRO A 159 15.03 44.02 -10.29
C PRO A 159 13.94 42.94 -10.10
N GLY A 160 12.91 43.34 -9.36
CA GLY A 160 11.76 42.51 -8.96
C GLY A 160 10.87 41.96 -10.10
N PRO A 161 9.70 41.43 -9.74
CA PRO A 161 9.03 40.37 -10.49
C PRO A 161 8.29 40.88 -11.72
N GLN A 162 8.53 40.25 -12.86
CA GLN A 162 7.64 40.40 -14.02
C GLN A 162 6.39 39.54 -13.80
N GLY A 163 5.26 40.22 -13.61
CA GLY A 163 3.96 39.62 -13.38
C GLY A 163 3.43 38.80 -14.56
N PRO A 164 2.32 38.05 -14.35
CA PRO A 164 1.81 37.09 -15.32
C PRO A 164 1.20 37.79 -16.54
N ALA A 165 1.64 37.39 -17.73
CA ALA A 165 1.00 37.76 -18.98
C ALA A 165 -0.44 37.20 -19.03
N ARG A 166 -1.34 38.08 -19.47
CA ARG A 166 -2.78 37.92 -19.57
C ARG A 166 -3.20 36.80 -20.54
N ARG A 167 -4.38 36.24 -20.25
CA ARG A 167 -5.20 35.38 -21.13
C ARG A 167 -5.53 36.06 -22.46
N GLU A 168 -5.66 35.26 -23.50
CA GLU A 168 -6.68 35.42 -24.55
C GLU A 168 -7.32 34.03 -24.83
N PRO A 169 -8.66 33.92 -24.86
CA PRO A 169 -9.40 32.70 -25.15
C PRO A 169 -9.93 32.66 -26.60
N GLY A 170 -9.62 31.61 -27.35
CA GLY A 170 -10.17 31.29 -28.67
C GLY A 170 -9.33 30.16 -29.28
N ASP A 171 -9.86 29.05 -29.78
CA ASP A 171 -11.07 28.88 -30.57
C ASP A 171 -11.88 27.65 -30.15
N ARG A 172 -13.20 27.83 -30.12
CA ARG A 172 -14.15 26.74 -30.40
C ARG A 172 -14.11 26.48 -31.91
N VAL A 173 -13.95 25.23 -32.30
CA VAL A 173 -14.55 24.72 -33.55
C VAL A 173 -15.65 23.73 -33.17
N PRO A 174 -16.89 23.92 -33.67
CA PRO A 174 -18.02 23.03 -33.42
C PRO A 174 -18.12 21.93 -34.48
N GLY A 175 -18.57 20.75 -34.05
CA GLY A 175 -19.54 19.92 -34.78
C GLY A 175 -19.04 19.00 -35.90
N ALA A 176 -19.33 17.71 -35.76
CA ALA A 176 -20.18 16.91 -36.67
C ALA A 176 -20.12 15.43 -36.25
N ALA A 177 -21.23 14.89 -35.71
CA ALA A 177 -22.10 13.90 -36.35
C ALA A 177 -21.66 12.44 -36.03
N SER A 178 -22.35 11.73 -35.12
CA SER A 178 -23.65 11.09 -35.31
C SER A 178 -23.63 10.01 -36.41
N GLY A 179 -23.68 8.74 -35.97
CA GLY A 179 -23.90 7.56 -36.79
C GLY A 179 -24.49 6.44 -35.93
N ARG A 180 -25.82 6.36 -35.94
CA ARG A 180 -26.70 5.28 -35.43
C ARG A 180 -26.41 3.96 -36.16
N GLU A 181 -26.49 2.79 -35.48
CA GLU A 181 -27.59 1.78 -35.59
C GLU A 181 -27.63 1.13 -37.00
N THR A 182 -27.57 -0.18 -37.24
CA THR A 182 -28.40 -1.32 -36.77
C THR A 182 -27.76 -2.65 -37.24
N ALA A 183 -28.12 -3.75 -36.57
CA ALA A 183 -27.94 -5.14 -37.01
C ALA A 183 -28.71 -5.45 -38.33
N PRO A 184 -28.56 -6.64 -38.94
CA PRO A 184 -29.02 -7.92 -38.37
C PRO A 184 -27.94 -9.00 -38.21
#